data_AF-A0A9Q0ZHN4-F1
#
_entry.id   AF-A0A9Q0ZHN4-F1
#
_cell.length_a   1.000
_cell.length_b   1.000
_cell.length_c   1.000
_cell.angle_alpha   90.00
_cell.angle_beta   90.00
_cell.angle_gamma   90.00
#
_symmetry.space_group_name_H-M   'P 1'
#
loop_
_entity.id
_entity.type
_entity.pdbx_description
1 polymer ?
#
loop_
_entity_poly.entity_id
_entity_poly.type
_entity_poly.pdbx_seq_one_letter_code
_entity_poly.pdbx_strand_id
1 'polypeptide(L)'
;MWRQFTVISTAGTTSSFKTVFHGLNALSGVGILSIPYALSSGGWLSLILLFVISIAAFYSGLLIQRCMDVDPNIRTYPDIGERAFGRKGRLLVSVVMYAELYLVAAGFLILEGDNLQSLFPNMGIEVAGFEIGARQSFVIMVALIILPTVWLDNMSILSYISASGVLASAIILVSIFWTGAFDGVGFKEKGTLVNWHGIPTAVSLYAFCYCAHPVFPTLYTSMKNKHQFSNVSSHHGSGVFHLNV
;
A
#
# COMPACT_ATOMS: atom_id res chain seq x y z
N MET A 1 -12.81 16.16 -25.66
CA MET A 1 -12.62 17.39 -24.84
C MET A 1 -13.51 17.26 -23.61
N TRP A 2 -12.93 16.82 -22.49
CA TRP A 2 -13.48 16.78 -21.12
C TRP A 2 -14.86 16.17 -20.90
N ARG A 3 -14.94 14.82 -20.87
CA ARG A 3 -16.04 14.15 -20.16
C ARG A 3 -15.74 14.19 -18.67
N GLN A 4 -16.66 14.81 -17.94
CA GLN A 4 -16.70 14.93 -16.49
C GLN A 4 -16.49 13.57 -15.83
N PHE A 5 -15.55 13.51 -14.89
CA PHE A 5 -15.54 12.51 -13.83
C PHE A 5 -16.76 12.76 -12.94
N THR A 6 -17.93 12.33 -13.42
CA THR A 6 -19.12 12.21 -12.59
C THR A 6 -18.90 10.97 -11.74
N VAL A 7 -18.41 11.17 -10.52
CA VAL A 7 -18.48 10.16 -9.45
C VAL A 7 -19.98 9.96 -9.19
N ILE A 8 -20.60 9.03 -9.91
CA ILE A 8 -21.96 8.60 -9.64
C ILE A 8 -21.89 7.85 -8.30
N SER A 9 -22.21 8.55 -7.22
CA SER A 9 -22.64 7.92 -5.96
C SER A 9 -23.98 7.23 -6.23
N THR A 10 -23.94 5.99 -6.71
CA THR A 10 -25.09 5.10 -6.62
C THR A 10 -25.22 4.64 -5.18
N ALA A 11 -26.33 5.02 -4.55
CA ALA A 11 -26.77 4.51 -3.26
C ALA A 11 -27.05 2.99 -3.36
N GLY A 12 -26.05 2.18 -3.03
CA GLY A 12 -26.17 0.74 -2.77
C GLY A 12 -25.84 0.45 -1.31
N THR A 13 -26.78 -0.11 -0.58
CA THR A 13 -26.83 -0.17 0.89
C THR A 13 -25.90 -1.18 1.57
N THR A 14 -24.97 -1.83 0.86
CA THR A 14 -23.95 -2.71 1.42
C THR A 14 -22.72 -2.78 0.50
N SER A 15 -21.51 -2.63 1.05
CA SER A 15 -20.22 -3.01 0.44
C SER A 15 -19.30 -1.96 -0.24
N SER A 16 -19.33 -0.66 0.12
CA SER A 16 -18.17 0.21 -0.20
C SER A 16 -17.08 0.11 0.88
N PHE A 17 -17.46 0.18 2.16
CA PHE A 17 -16.54 0.05 3.28
C PHE A 17 -15.81 -1.30 3.30
N LYS A 18 -16.55 -2.41 3.11
CA LYS A 18 -15.95 -3.75 3.07
C LYS A 18 -14.92 -3.85 1.95
N THR A 19 -15.25 -3.41 0.74
CA THR A 19 -14.33 -3.48 -0.41
C THR A 19 -13.08 -2.63 -0.20
N VAL A 20 -13.20 -1.40 0.32
CA VAL A 20 -12.02 -0.57 0.62
C VAL A 20 -11.21 -1.15 1.79
N PHE A 21 -11.86 -1.70 2.81
CA PHE A 21 -11.16 -2.36 3.93
C PHE A 21 -10.44 -3.64 3.49
N HIS A 22 -11.05 -4.44 2.61
CA HIS A 22 -10.39 -5.57 1.97
C HIS A 22 -9.20 -5.09 1.11
N GLY A 23 -9.37 -4.03 0.33
CA GLY A 23 -8.29 -3.40 -0.44
C GLY A 23 -7.12 -2.92 0.44
N LEU A 24 -7.41 -2.27 1.56
CA LEU A 24 -6.41 -1.84 2.55
C LEU A 24 -5.72 -3.03 3.23
N ASN A 25 -6.46 -4.09 3.54
CA ASN A 25 -5.87 -5.33 4.06
C ASN A 25 -4.98 -6.03 3.02
N ALA A 26 -5.33 -5.98 1.74
CA ALA A 26 -4.48 -6.48 0.66
C ALA A 26 -3.20 -5.65 0.50
N LEU A 27 -3.29 -4.32 0.58
CA LEU A 27 -2.12 -3.42 0.58
C LEU A 27 -1.22 -3.65 1.80
N SER A 28 -1.82 -3.86 2.98
CA SER A 28 -1.11 -4.25 4.20
C SER A 28 -0.37 -5.58 4.03
N GLY A 29 -0.95 -6.53 3.29
CA GLY A 29 -0.32 -7.83 2.97
C GLY A 29 1.04 -7.71 2.28
N VAL A 30 1.18 -6.80 1.31
CA VAL A 30 2.46 -6.52 0.65
C VAL A 30 3.47 -5.93 1.65
N GLY A 31 3.02 -5.03 2.51
CA GLY A 31 3.87 -4.42 3.52
C GLY A 31 4.46 -5.45 4.49
N ILE A 32 3.67 -6.43 4.90
CA ILE A 32 4.10 -7.53 5.78
C ILE A 32 5.23 -8.35 5.16
N LEU A 33 5.20 -8.59 3.84
CA LEU A 33 6.26 -9.32 3.14
C LEU A 33 7.53 -8.48 2.92
N SER A 34 7.38 -7.15 2.81
CA SER A 34 8.49 -6.23 2.57
C SER A 34 9.30 -5.92 3.84
N ILE A 35 8.68 -5.93 5.02
CA ILE A 35 9.32 -5.63 6.31
C ILE A 35 10.49 -6.59 6.63
N PRO A 36 10.36 -7.93 6.49
CA PRO A 36 11.47 -8.87 6.71
C PRO A 36 12.66 -8.60 5.79
N TYR A 37 12.40 -8.29 4.51
CA TYR A 37 13.45 -7.98 3.54
C TYR A 37 14.14 -6.64 3.86
N ALA A 38 13.37 -5.62 4.25
CA ALA A 38 13.89 -4.34 4.72
C ALA A 38 14.75 -4.48 5.98
N LEU A 39 14.33 -5.34 6.92
CA LEU A 39 15.10 -5.65 8.13
C LEU A 39 16.40 -6.38 7.81
N SER A 40 16.34 -7.39 6.93
CA SER A 40 17.52 -8.13 6.46
C SER A 40 18.53 -7.21 5.75
N SER A 41 18.02 -6.28 4.94
CA SER A 41 18.85 -5.32 4.20
C SER A 41 19.47 -4.24 5.08
N GLY A 42 18.73 -3.68 6.05
CA GLY A 42 19.19 -2.60 6.93
C GLY A 42 19.91 -3.05 8.21
N GLY A 43 19.72 -4.30 8.64
CA GLY A 43 20.16 -4.79 9.94
C GLY A 43 19.22 -4.42 11.09
N TRP A 44 19.43 -4.98 12.28
CA TRP A 44 18.50 -4.85 13.42
C TRP A 44 18.20 -3.42 13.84
N LEU A 45 19.16 -2.51 13.73
CA LEU A 45 18.97 -1.10 14.11
C LEU A 45 18.00 -0.35 13.19
N SER A 46 17.73 -0.87 11.98
CA SER A 46 16.74 -0.30 11.07
C SER A 46 15.32 -0.37 11.64
N LEU A 47 15.05 -1.24 12.63
CA LEU A 47 13.78 -1.26 13.37
C LEU A 47 13.47 0.08 14.03
N ILE A 48 14.48 0.82 14.48
CA ILE A 48 14.27 2.16 15.03
C ILE A 48 13.66 3.07 13.97
N LEU A 49 14.12 2.97 12.71
CA LEU A 49 13.57 3.73 11.58
C LEU A 49 12.12 3.30 11.29
N LEU A 50 11.81 2.01 11.37
CA LEU A 50 10.44 1.53 11.26
C LEU A 50 9.53 2.20 12.31
N PHE A 51 9.96 2.25 13.57
CA PHE A 51 9.17 2.88 14.64
C PHE A 51 9.01 4.38 14.42
N VAL A 52 10.06 5.08 14.02
CA VAL A 52 10.02 6.52 13.72
C VAL A 52 9.05 6.80 12.57
N ILE A 53 9.12 6.05 11.48
CA ILE A 53 8.21 6.18 10.33
C ILE A 53 6.78 5.86 10.76
N SER A 54 6.57 4.80 11.54
CA SER A 54 5.25 4.42 12.07
C SER A 54 4.63 5.53 12.93
N ILE A 55 5.39 6.12 13.85
CA ILE A 55 4.92 7.24 14.68
C ILE A 55 4.59 8.46 13.82
N ALA A 56 5.47 8.80 12.87
CA ALA A 56 5.24 9.91 11.94
C ALA A 56 3.98 9.68 11.08
N ALA A 57 3.80 8.46 10.56
CA ALA A 57 2.64 8.05 9.79
C ALA A 57 1.34 8.08 10.62
N PHE A 58 1.40 7.64 11.87
CA PHE A 58 0.26 7.71 12.78
C PHE A 58 -0.11 9.17 13.06
N TYR A 59 0.87 10.02 13.35
CA TYR A 59 0.66 11.44 13.58
C TYR A 59 0.07 12.16 12.37
N SER A 60 0.58 11.90 11.16
CA SER A 60 0.03 12.50 9.94
C SER A 60 -1.39 11.98 9.65
N GLY A 61 -1.70 10.72 9.96
CA GLY A 61 -3.06 10.17 9.90
C GLY A 61 -4.03 10.92 10.82
N LEU A 62 -3.62 11.19 12.06
CA LEU A 62 -4.42 12.01 13.00
C LEU A 62 -4.60 13.44 12.51
N LEU A 63 -3.58 14.03 11.89
CA LEU A 63 -3.65 15.39 11.35
C LEU A 63 -4.65 15.46 10.19
N ILE A 64 -4.64 14.47 9.29
CA ILE A 64 -5.63 14.33 8.21
C ILE A 64 -7.04 14.22 8.79
N GLN A 65 -7.24 13.38 9.80
CA GLN A 65 -8.53 13.25 10.46
C GLN A 65 -9.01 14.60 11.02
N ARG A 66 -8.14 15.34 11.72
CA ARG A 66 -8.46 16.67 12.23
C ARG A 66 -8.82 17.64 11.10
N CYS A 67 -8.09 17.63 9.98
CA CYS A 67 -8.43 18.46 8.81
C CYS A 67 -9.84 18.15 8.30
N MET A 68 -10.21 16.87 8.25
CA MET A 68 -11.54 16.45 7.80
C MET A 68 -12.67 16.79 8.78
N ASP A 69 -12.38 16.80 10.08
CA ASP A 69 -13.37 17.15 11.10
C ASP A 69 -13.64 18.68 11.12
N VAL A 70 -12.71 19.51 10.65
CA VAL A 70 -12.84 20.97 10.58
C VAL A 70 -13.78 21.43 9.44
N ASP A 71 -13.78 20.75 8.29
CA ASP A 71 -14.59 21.15 7.14
C ASP A 71 -15.30 19.93 6.50
N PRO A 72 -16.64 19.84 6.61
CA PRO A 72 -17.39 18.69 6.08
C PRO A 72 -17.37 18.59 4.55
N ASN A 73 -16.89 19.63 3.84
CA ASN A 73 -16.73 19.61 2.40
C ASN A 73 -15.46 18.86 1.95
N ILE A 74 -14.51 18.59 2.85
CA ILE A 74 -13.31 17.83 2.53
C ILE A 74 -13.68 16.35 2.37
N ARG A 75 -13.51 15.82 1.15
CA ARG A 75 -13.81 14.41 0.83
C ARG A 75 -12.60 13.63 0.37
N THR A 76 -11.63 14.30 -0.24
CA THR A 76 -10.45 13.70 -0.83
C THR A 76 -9.18 14.37 -0.32
N TYR A 77 -8.03 13.68 -0.45
CA TYR A 77 -6.73 14.22 -0.02
C TYR A 77 -6.37 15.56 -0.73
N PRO A 78 -6.64 15.74 -2.05
CA PRO A 78 -6.47 17.05 -2.69
C PRO A 78 -7.36 18.18 -2.15
N ASP A 79 -8.52 17.89 -1.57
CA ASP A 79 -9.41 18.92 -0.98
C ASP A 79 -8.77 19.54 0.27
N ILE A 80 -7.99 18.76 1.03
CA ILE A 80 -7.19 19.26 2.15
C ILE A 80 -6.17 20.30 1.63
N GLY A 81 -5.51 19.98 0.51
CA GLY A 81 -4.60 20.90 -0.18
C GLY A 81 -5.30 22.16 -0.69
N GLU A 82 -6.52 22.03 -1.22
CA GLU A 82 -7.34 23.18 -1.62
C GLU A 82 -7.66 24.07 -0.43
N ARG A 83 -8.02 23.48 0.70
CA ARG A 83 -8.46 24.22 1.87
C ARG A 83 -7.32 24.96 2.56
N ALA A 84 -6.09 24.43 2.48
CA ALA A 84 -4.90 25.02 3.08
C ALA A 84 -4.20 26.05 2.16
N PHE A 85 -4.09 25.79 0.86
CA PHE A 85 -3.29 26.62 -0.07
C PHE A 85 -4.08 27.09 -1.32
N GLY A 86 -5.40 26.90 -1.33
CA GLY A 86 -6.25 27.22 -2.47
C GLY A 86 -6.04 26.29 -3.67
N ARG A 87 -6.50 26.72 -4.84
CA ARG A 87 -6.47 25.92 -6.09
C ARG A 87 -5.07 25.41 -6.47
N LYS A 88 -4.02 26.18 -6.18
CA LYS A 88 -2.63 25.76 -6.45
C LYS A 88 -2.22 24.57 -5.58
N GLY A 89 -2.62 24.56 -4.31
CA GLY A 89 -2.42 23.44 -3.40
C GLY A 89 -3.11 22.18 -3.86
N ARG A 90 -4.38 22.30 -4.28
CA ARG A 90 -5.13 21.18 -4.84
C ARG A 90 -4.41 20.54 -6.03
N LEU A 91 -3.98 21.36 -6.99
CA LEU A 91 -3.28 20.86 -8.18
C LEU A 91 -1.98 20.13 -7.79
N LEU A 92 -1.18 20.71 -6.90
CA LEU A 92 0.08 20.12 -6.47
C LEU A 92 -0.14 18.78 -5.75
N VAL A 93 -1.09 18.72 -4.81
CA VAL A 93 -1.42 17.49 -4.09
C VAL A 93 -1.98 16.43 -5.04
N SER A 94 -2.84 16.80 -5.99
CA SER A 94 -3.32 15.87 -7.02
C SER A 94 -2.19 15.31 -7.87
N VAL A 95 -1.26 16.14 -8.35
CA VAL A 95 -0.12 15.69 -9.17
C VAL A 95 0.75 14.72 -8.39
N VAL A 96 1.09 15.04 -7.13
CA VAL A 96 1.90 14.16 -6.27
C VAL A 96 1.19 12.83 -6.02
N MET A 97 -0.11 12.86 -5.68
CA MET A 97 -0.91 11.66 -5.43
C MET A 97 -1.00 10.76 -6.68
N TYR A 98 -1.24 11.33 -7.86
CA TYR A 98 -1.29 10.53 -9.09
C TYR A 98 0.08 9.98 -9.51
N ALA A 99 1.14 10.76 -9.33
CA ALA A 99 2.51 10.29 -9.57
C ALA A 99 2.88 9.15 -8.63
N GLU A 100 2.53 9.25 -7.35
CA GLU A 100 2.71 8.21 -6.35
C GLU A 100 1.96 6.93 -6.71
N LEU A 101 0.66 7.01 -7.04
CA LEU A 101 -0.12 5.85 -7.48
C LEU A 101 0.47 5.18 -8.73
N TYR A 102 0.97 5.98 -9.68
CA TYR A 102 1.65 5.47 -10.87
C TYR A 102 2.95 4.74 -10.53
N LEU A 103 3.81 5.32 -9.69
CA LEU A 103 5.07 4.72 -9.26
C LEU A 103 4.84 3.43 -8.47
N VAL A 104 3.83 3.40 -7.59
CA VAL A 104 3.43 2.19 -6.86
C VAL A 104 3.00 1.08 -7.83
N ALA A 105 2.14 1.39 -8.80
CA ALA A 105 1.69 0.43 -9.80
C ALA A 105 2.85 -0.09 -10.67
N ALA A 106 3.73 0.80 -11.14
CA ALA A 106 4.91 0.43 -11.90
C ALA A 106 5.87 -0.45 -11.08
N GLY A 107 6.07 -0.13 -9.80
CA GLY A 107 6.89 -0.92 -8.87
C GLY A 107 6.37 -2.34 -8.70
N PHE A 108 5.04 -2.51 -8.55
CA PHE A 108 4.43 -3.83 -8.50
C PHE A 108 4.62 -4.64 -9.78
N LEU A 109 4.46 -4.03 -10.95
CA LEU A 109 4.69 -4.70 -12.23
C LEU A 109 6.14 -5.18 -12.37
N ILE A 110 7.10 -4.37 -11.95
CA ILE A 110 8.52 -4.73 -11.96
C ILE A 110 8.78 -5.89 -10.99
N LEU A 111 8.23 -5.83 -9.78
CA LEU A 111 8.39 -6.87 -8.75
C LEU A 111 7.83 -8.22 -9.24
N GLU A 112 6.64 -8.23 -9.83
CA GLU A 112 6.06 -9.43 -10.43
C GLU A 112 6.93 -9.98 -11.58
N GLY A 113 7.47 -9.08 -12.41
CA GLY A 113 8.42 -9.46 -13.46
C GLY A 113 9.69 -10.12 -12.93
N ASP A 114 10.26 -9.57 -11.86
CA ASP A 114 11.46 -10.11 -11.18
C ASP A 114 11.17 -11.47 -10.53
N ASN A 115 10.00 -11.61 -9.90
CA ASN A 115 9.55 -12.86 -9.30
C ASN A 115 9.35 -13.96 -10.36
N LEU A 116 8.66 -13.65 -11.47
CA LEU A 116 8.42 -14.61 -12.55
C LEU A 116 9.71 -15.01 -13.27
N GLN A 117 10.63 -14.06 -13.49
CA GLN A 117 11.95 -14.38 -14.03
C GLN A 117 12.72 -15.33 -13.09
N SER A 118 12.61 -15.13 -11.78
CA SER A 118 13.27 -16.00 -10.78
C SER A 118 12.69 -17.41 -10.77
N LEU A 119 11.38 -17.57 -11.05
CA LEU A 119 10.70 -18.87 -11.16
C LEU A 119 10.96 -19.55 -12.52
N PHE A 120 11.05 -18.77 -13.60
CA PHE A 120 11.17 -19.26 -14.97
C PHE A 120 12.31 -18.56 -15.73
N PRO A 121 13.58 -18.80 -15.34
CA PRO A 121 14.73 -18.06 -15.87
C PRO A 121 14.99 -18.29 -17.36
N ASN A 122 14.43 -19.36 -17.95
CA ASN A 122 14.68 -19.79 -19.32
C ASN A 122 13.55 -19.45 -20.32
N MET A 123 12.55 -18.65 -19.94
CA MET A 123 11.45 -18.24 -20.83
C MET A 123 11.70 -16.86 -21.46
N GLY A 124 12.74 -16.76 -22.29
CA GLY A 124 12.89 -15.63 -23.22
C GLY A 124 11.89 -15.76 -24.37
N ILE A 125 11.26 -14.66 -24.78
CA ILE A 125 10.37 -14.65 -25.95
C ILE A 125 11.07 -13.85 -27.05
N GLU A 126 11.38 -14.51 -28.15
CA GLU A 126 11.85 -13.86 -29.36
C GLU A 126 10.62 -13.41 -30.17
N VAL A 127 10.39 -12.10 -30.27
CA VAL A 127 9.27 -11.54 -31.04
C VAL A 127 9.85 -10.75 -32.21
N ALA A 128 9.56 -11.22 -33.44
CA ALA A 128 9.90 -10.53 -34.68
C ALA A 128 11.38 -10.13 -34.83
N GLY A 129 12.31 -10.99 -34.38
CA GLY A 129 13.77 -10.77 -34.51
C GLY A 129 14.38 -9.83 -33.47
N PHE A 130 13.61 -9.37 -32.48
CA PHE A 130 14.11 -8.69 -31.29
C PHE A 130 14.05 -9.64 -30.09
N GLU A 131 15.21 -9.93 -29.48
CA GLU A 131 15.28 -10.63 -28.21
C GLU A 131 14.76 -9.71 -27.10
N ILE A 132 13.51 -9.90 -26.69
CA ILE A 132 12.97 -9.26 -25.51
C ILE A 132 13.44 -10.10 -24.32
N GLY A 133 14.20 -9.48 -23.40
CA GLY A 133 14.69 -10.17 -22.21
C GLY A 133 13.55 -10.74 -21.39
N ALA A 134 13.73 -11.92 -20.78
CA ALA A 134 12.70 -12.64 -20.03
C ALA A 134 11.98 -11.75 -18.99
N ARG A 135 12.70 -10.83 -18.33
CA ARG A 135 12.11 -9.85 -17.42
C ARG A 135 11.03 -8.99 -18.08
N GLN A 136 11.36 -8.41 -19.23
CA GLN A 136 10.52 -7.44 -19.93
C GLN A 136 9.28 -8.13 -20.51
N SER A 137 9.42 -9.35 -21.01
CA SER A 137 8.30 -10.15 -21.50
C SER A 137 7.31 -10.48 -20.36
N PHE A 138 7.80 -10.84 -19.17
CA PHE A 138 6.93 -11.07 -18.00
C PHE A 138 6.22 -9.79 -17.54
N VAL A 139 6.93 -8.65 -17.44
CA VAL A 139 6.31 -7.37 -17.07
C VAL A 139 5.19 -7.00 -18.06
N ILE A 140 5.42 -7.14 -19.36
CA ILE A 140 4.42 -6.86 -20.40
C ILE A 140 3.24 -7.83 -20.29
N MET A 141 3.50 -9.12 -20.10
CA MET A 141 2.45 -10.14 -19.95
C MET A 141 1.57 -9.87 -18.73
N VAL A 142 2.16 -9.59 -17.57
CA VAL A 142 1.43 -9.25 -16.34
C VAL A 142 0.63 -7.96 -16.53
N ALA A 143 1.22 -6.94 -17.15
CA ALA A 143 0.50 -5.71 -17.46
C ALA A 143 -0.73 -5.96 -18.35
N LEU A 144 -0.62 -6.81 -19.38
CA LEU A 144 -1.74 -7.17 -20.25
C LEU A 144 -2.85 -7.95 -19.52
N ILE A 145 -2.50 -8.76 -18.52
CA ILE A 145 -3.46 -9.50 -17.69
C ILE A 145 -4.16 -8.55 -16.69
N ILE A 146 -3.44 -7.57 -16.14
CA ILE A 146 -3.98 -6.60 -15.17
C ILE A 146 -4.80 -5.50 -15.86
N LEU A 147 -4.47 -5.13 -17.09
CA LEU A 147 -5.17 -4.08 -17.84
C LEU A 147 -6.70 -4.29 -17.93
N PRO A 148 -7.23 -5.49 -18.25
CA PRO A 148 -8.68 -5.72 -18.25
C PRO A 148 -9.28 -5.67 -16.84
N THR A 149 -8.52 -5.98 -15.78
CA THR A 149 -9.04 -5.85 -14.40
C THR A 149 -9.21 -4.39 -13.98
N VAL A 150 -8.47 -3.44 -14.57
CA VAL A 150 -8.66 -1.99 -14.34
C VAL A 150 -9.95 -1.47 -15.00
N TRP A 151 -10.44 -2.12 -16.05
CA TRP A 151 -11.70 -1.78 -16.71
C TRP A 151 -12.94 -2.44 -16.08
N LEU A 152 -12.76 -3.27 -15.05
CA LEU A 152 -13.87 -3.89 -14.33
C LEU A 152 -14.46 -2.91 -13.30
N ASP A 153 -15.59 -2.29 -13.65
CA ASP A 153 -16.35 -1.42 -12.74
C ASP A 153 -17.10 -2.18 -11.61
N ASN A 154 -16.96 -3.52 -11.57
CA ASN A 154 -17.66 -4.38 -10.62
C ASN A 154 -16.88 -4.51 -9.29
N MET A 155 -17.23 -3.66 -8.32
CA MET A 155 -16.67 -3.67 -6.95
C MET A 155 -16.72 -5.04 -6.24
N SER A 156 -17.65 -5.92 -6.62
CA SER A 156 -17.73 -7.29 -6.09
C SER A 156 -16.56 -8.17 -6.55
N ILE A 157 -16.15 -8.09 -7.81
CA ILE A 157 -15.03 -8.89 -8.35
C ILE A 157 -13.72 -8.47 -7.68
N LEU A 158 -13.53 -7.17 -7.49
CA LEU A 158 -12.35 -6.63 -6.80
C LEU A 158 -12.25 -7.13 -5.35
N SER A 159 -13.39 -7.28 -4.66
CA SER A 159 -13.41 -7.85 -3.30
C SER A 159 -13.01 -9.33 -3.28
N TYR A 160 -13.40 -10.13 -4.27
CA TYR A 160 -12.98 -11.53 -4.36
C TYR A 160 -11.48 -11.66 -4.66
N ILE A 161 -10.95 -10.84 -5.57
CA ILE A 161 -9.51 -10.80 -5.90
C ILE A 161 -8.69 -10.37 -4.67
N SER A 162 -9.17 -9.39 -3.91
CA SER A 162 -8.52 -8.97 -2.66
C SER A 162 -8.53 -10.09 -1.60
N ALA A 163 -9.65 -10.80 -1.45
CA ALA A 163 -9.75 -11.92 -0.52
C ALA A 163 -8.82 -13.09 -0.90
N SER A 164 -8.69 -13.42 -2.19
CA SER A 164 -7.74 -14.43 -2.65
C SER A 164 -6.29 -13.98 -2.43
N GLY A 165 -5.99 -12.69 -2.60
CA GLY A 165 -4.68 -12.10 -2.28
C GLY A 165 -4.31 -12.29 -0.80
N VAL A 166 -5.22 -11.98 0.13
CA VAL A 166 -5.00 -12.19 1.57
C VAL A 166 -4.77 -13.67 1.90
N LEU A 167 -5.54 -14.57 1.29
CA LEU A 167 -5.36 -16.01 1.46
C LEU A 167 -3.99 -16.46 0.95
N ALA A 168 -3.56 -15.97 -0.22
CA ALA A 168 -2.25 -16.27 -0.78
C ALA A 168 -1.11 -15.77 0.15
N SER A 169 -1.22 -14.55 0.69
CA SER A 169 -0.26 -14.03 1.66
C SER A 169 -0.21 -14.90 2.93
N ALA A 170 -1.35 -15.37 3.43
CA ALA A 170 -1.40 -16.25 4.59
C ALA A 170 -0.71 -17.60 4.31
N ILE A 171 -0.94 -18.19 3.14
CA ILE A 171 -0.27 -19.43 2.71
C ILE A 171 1.25 -19.22 2.66
N ILE A 172 1.72 -18.11 2.07
CA ILE A 172 3.15 -17.79 2.02
C ILE A 172 3.75 -17.70 3.43
N LEU A 173 3.08 -17.03 4.37
CA LEU A 173 3.53 -16.94 5.77
C LEU A 173 3.62 -18.31 6.44
N VAL A 174 2.63 -19.17 6.24
CA VAL A 174 2.64 -20.54 6.77
C VAL A 174 3.78 -21.34 6.16
N SER A 175 4.01 -21.24 4.85
CA SER A 175 5.13 -21.91 4.17
C SER A 175 6.48 -21.44 4.70
N ILE A 176 6.70 -20.12 4.84
CA ILE A 176 7.93 -19.57 5.41
C ILE A 176 8.14 -20.05 6.84
N PHE A 177 7.08 -20.06 7.66
CA PHE A 177 7.16 -20.54 9.04
C PHE A 177 7.50 -22.03 9.09
N TRP A 178 6.86 -22.85 8.25
CA TRP A 178 7.12 -24.28 8.17
C TRP A 178 8.56 -24.57 7.77
N THR A 179 9.05 -23.94 6.69
CA THR A 179 10.42 -24.10 6.23
C THR A 179 11.42 -23.62 7.28
N GLY A 180 11.16 -22.48 7.94
CA GLY A 180 12.00 -21.97 9.03
C GLY A 180 12.08 -22.89 10.25
N ALA A 181 10.95 -23.52 10.63
CA ALA A 181 10.83 -24.32 11.85
C ALA A 181 11.22 -25.80 11.67
N PHE A 182 10.91 -26.40 10.52
CA PHE A 182 10.99 -27.86 10.31
C PHE A 182 12.02 -28.30 9.26
N ASP A 183 12.32 -27.49 8.24
CA ASP A 183 13.26 -27.88 7.15
C ASP A 183 14.74 -27.62 7.49
N GLY A 184 15.06 -27.25 8.75
CA GLY A 184 16.44 -27.15 9.22
C GLY A 184 17.29 -26.03 8.62
N VAL A 185 16.69 -25.17 7.78
CA VAL A 185 17.31 -23.90 7.35
C VAL A 185 17.65 -23.04 8.56
N GLY A 186 16.76 -22.97 9.56
CA GLY A 186 16.97 -22.34 10.86
C GLY A 186 17.33 -20.85 10.81
N PHE A 187 17.14 -20.13 11.92
CA PHE A 187 17.67 -18.78 12.09
C PHE A 187 19.20 -18.82 12.29
N LYS A 188 19.94 -19.14 11.23
CA LYS A 188 21.41 -19.33 11.27
C LYS A 188 22.22 -18.05 10.99
N GLU A 189 21.55 -16.91 10.84
CA GLU A 189 22.20 -15.62 10.63
C GLU A 189 22.63 -14.99 11.95
N LYS A 190 23.94 -14.78 12.12
CA LYS A 190 24.48 -13.83 13.10
C LYS A 190 24.02 -12.44 12.66
N GLY A 191 22.87 -12.00 13.17
CA GLY A 191 22.23 -10.76 12.75
C GLY A 191 23.22 -9.60 12.66
N THR A 192 23.30 -8.98 11.48
CA THR A 192 24.09 -7.76 11.31
C THR A 192 23.38 -6.63 12.04
N LEU A 193 24.08 -5.95 12.95
CA LEU A 193 23.50 -4.86 13.75
C LEU A 193 23.07 -3.69 12.86
N VAL A 194 23.94 -3.28 11.92
CA VAL A 194 23.66 -2.20 10.97
C VAL A 194 24.34 -2.51 9.64
N ASN A 195 23.60 -2.43 8.55
CA ASN A 195 24.15 -2.37 7.20
C ASN A 195 23.85 -1.01 6.59
N TRP A 196 24.81 -0.09 6.71
CA TRP A 196 24.68 1.30 6.22
C TRP A 196 24.31 1.41 4.74
N HIS A 197 24.78 0.47 3.90
CA HIS A 197 24.46 0.47 2.47
C HIS A 197 23.01 0.05 2.21
N GLY A 198 22.41 -0.76 3.09
CA GLY A 198 21.03 -1.19 2.99
C GLY A 198 20.02 -0.32 3.75
N ILE A 199 20.46 0.67 4.54
CA ILE A 199 19.57 1.60 5.24
C ILE A 199 18.64 2.36 4.28
N PRO A 200 19.08 2.91 3.13
CA PRO A 200 18.19 3.60 2.20
C PRO A 200 17.08 2.68 1.67
N THR A 201 17.41 1.43 1.37
CA THR A 201 16.45 0.40 0.95
C THR A 201 15.46 0.05 2.07
N ALA A 202 15.95 -0.07 3.30
CA ALA A 202 15.07 -0.32 4.45
C ALA A 202 14.09 0.84 4.68
N VAL A 203 14.58 2.08 4.64
CA VAL A 203 13.77 3.30 4.79
C VAL A 203 12.71 3.40 3.70
N SER A 204 13.08 3.17 2.43
CA SER A 204 12.11 3.27 1.33
C SER A 204 11.02 2.22 1.43
N LEU A 205 11.36 0.98 1.79
CA LEU A 205 10.39 -0.09 1.99
C LEU A 205 9.49 0.15 3.20
N TYR A 206 10.04 0.61 4.33
CA TYR A 206 9.23 0.98 5.49
C TYR A 206 8.30 2.15 5.17
N ALA A 207 8.78 3.20 4.52
CA ALA A 207 7.96 4.34 4.10
C ALA A 207 6.83 3.90 3.14
N PHE A 208 7.14 3.02 2.18
CA PHE A 208 6.16 2.44 1.27
C PHE A 208 5.08 1.65 2.01
N CYS A 209 5.44 0.87 3.03
CA CYS A 209 4.47 0.13 3.85
C CYS A 209 3.48 1.05 4.59
N TYR A 210 3.93 2.24 5.01
CA TYR A 210 3.11 3.22 5.72
C TYR A 210 2.42 4.24 4.81
N CYS A 211 2.52 4.07 3.48
CA CYS A 211 1.98 4.99 2.48
C CYS A 211 0.49 4.76 2.19
N ALA A 212 -0.38 4.98 3.18
CA ALA A 212 -1.84 4.82 3.06
C ALA A 212 -2.62 6.14 3.19
N HIS A 213 -1.93 7.24 3.53
CA HIS A 213 -2.53 8.54 3.84
C HIS A 213 -3.45 9.12 2.76
N PRO A 214 -3.13 9.05 1.46
CA PRO A 214 -3.99 9.64 0.43
C PRO A 214 -5.36 8.94 0.30
N VAL A 215 -5.43 7.66 0.71
CA VAL A 215 -6.66 6.85 0.64
C VAL A 215 -7.55 7.10 1.88
N PHE A 216 -6.96 7.59 2.96
CA PHE A 216 -7.63 7.76 4.25
C PHE A 216 -8.86 8.70 4.19
N PRO A 217 -8.83 9.89 3.54
CA PRO A 217 -10.02 10.74 3.46
C PRO A 217 -11.18 10.13 2.69
N THR A 218 -10.86 9.44 1.59
CA THR A 218 -11.85 8.75 0.76
C THR A 218 -12.52 7.61 1.56
N LEU A 219 -11.73 6.86 2.35
CA LEU A 219 -12.25 5.87 3.29
C LEU A 219 -13.15 6.53 4.35
N TYR A 220 -12.68 7.60 4.98
CA TYR A 220 -13.39 8.27 6.06
C TYR A 220 -14.75 8.83 5.62
N THR A 221 -14.81 9.44 4.44
CA THR A 221 -16.06 9.98 3.89
C THR A 221 -17.00 8.93 3.32
N SER A 222 -16.49 7.76 2.93
CA SER A 222 -17.32 6.64 2.47
C SER A 222 -17.99 5.86 3.61
N MET A 223 -17.64 6.12 4.88
CA MET A 223 -18.26 5.46 6.03
C MET A 223 -19.60 6.09 6.41
N LYS A 224 -20.63 5.24 6.51
CA LYS A 224 -21.98 5.61 6.95
C LYS A 224 -22.03 6.05 8.44
N ASN A 225 -21.12 5.54 9.28
CA ASN A 225 -21.01 5.86 10.70
C ASN A 225 -19.59 6.31 11.05
N LYS A 226 -19.32 7.62 10.96
CA LYS A 226 -18.00 8.23 11.27
C LYS A 226 -17.53 7.97 12.72
N HIS A 227 -18.47 7.69 13.64
CA HIS A 227 -18.21 7.45 15.06
C HIS A 227 -17.49 6.11 15.34
N GLN A 228 -17.55 5.12 14.45
CA GLN A 228 -16.82 3.85 14.60
C GLN A 228 -15.31 4.02 14.35
N PHE A 229 -14.91 4.97 13.52
CA PHE A 229 -13.51 5.25 13.24
C PHE A 229 -12.83 6.02 14.38
N SER A 230 -13.57 6.97 14.96
CA SER A 230 -13.15 7.67 16.19
C SER A 230 -12.89 6.69 17.33
N ASN A 231 -13.69 5.61 17.48
CA ASN A 231 -13.50 4.64 18.56
C ASN A 231 -12.22 3.79 18.41
N VAL A 232 -11.73 3.57 17.18
CA VAL A 232 -10.48 2.85 16.90
C VAL A 232 -9.28 3.78 17.10
N SER A 233 -9.37 5.04 16.65
CA SER A 233 -8.34 6.06 16.88
C SER A 233 -8.26 6.50 18.35
N SER A 234 -9.39 6.54 19.08
CA SER A 234 -9.45 6.95 20.48
C SER A 234 -9.00 5.85 21.44
N HIS A 235 -9.26 4.56 21.14
CA HIS A 235 -8.73 3.46 21.95
C HIS A 235 -7.21 3.29 21.79
N HIS A 236 -6.61 3.69 20.67
CA HIS A 236 -5.15 3.71 20.50
C HIS A 236 -4.50 5.04 20.95
N GLY A 237 -5.23 6.16 20.89
CA GLY A 237 -4.77 7.48 21.36
C GLY A 237 -4.88 7.70 22.87
N SER A 238 -5.81 7.03 23.55
CA SER A 238 -6.02 7.19 25.00
C SER A 238 -4.97 6.49 25.87
N GLY A 239 -4.07 5.71 25.26
CA GLY A 239 -2.97 5.07 25.98
C GLY A 239 -1.69 5.91 26.11
N VAL A 240 -1.54 7.01 25.35
CA VAL A 240 -0.23 7.66 25.18
C VAL A 240 -0.19 9.17 25.44
N PHE A 241 -1.34 9.87 25.59
CA PHE A 241 -1.33 11.31 25.88
C PHE A 241 -2.24 11.67 27.06
N HIS A 242 -1.85 11.22 28.26
CA HIS A 242 -2.19 11.92 29.51
C HIS A 242 -0.92 12.62 30.01
N LEU A 243 -0.61 13.79 29.44
CA LEU A 243 0.29 14.76 30.04
C LEU A 243 -0.42 16.11 29.99
N ASN A 244 -0.94 16.49 31.15
CA ASN A 244 -1.37 17.84 31.49
C ASN A 244 -0.29 18.85 31.11
N VAL A 245 -0.62 19.83 30.27
CA VAL A 245 -0.51 21.26 30.58
C VAL A 245 -1.66 21.98 29.89
#